data_AF-A0A7R9V2W1-F1
#
_entry.id   AF-A0A7R9V2W1-F1
#
_cell.length_a   1.000
_cell.length_b   1.000
_cell.length_c   1.000
_cell.angle_alpha   90.00
_cell.angle_beta   90.00
_cell.angle_gamma   90.00
#
_symmetry.space_group_name_H-M   'P 1'
#
loop_
_entity.id
_entity.type
_entity.pdbx_description
1 polymer ?
#
loop_
_entity_poly.entity_id
_entity_poly.type
_entity_poly.pdbx_seq_one_letter_code
_entity_poly.pdbx_strand_id
1 'polypeptide(L)'
;IGDLASMGSLEAASASAGATSTVHVIDARNRMTAGCFPMASGVRAVVPAWGAILVVTSGGRAHLLRQVELAAQLDTLFKRSLHKLALEVARAEGADADTIASIQHRWGDHLYAKGEYDGAMTQYLQTLRVLEPSYVIRRFLDAQRIHSLTQYLELLHVRNLATADHTTLLLNCYTKLKDVAKLDAFIRGDVTAAADQGPTTAAAGSPVPAGNAENGTSGGGAQNAASGGGGGGG
;
A
#
# COMPACT_ATOMS: atom_id res chain seq x y z
N ILE A 1 2.30 -28.29 -50.68
CA ILE A 1 3.31 -28.92 -51.56
C ILE A 1 4.04 -27.77 -52.24
N GLY A 2 5.36 -27.64 -52.01
CA GLY A 2 6.22 -26.50 -52.39
C GLY A 2 6.26 -25.44 -51.28
N ASP A 3 7.38 -25.04 -50.68
CA ASP A 3 8.77 -25.12 -51.12
C ASP A 3 9.70 -25.27 -49.90
N LEU A 4 10.64 -26.22 -50.01
CA LEU A 4 11.55 -26.70 -48.97
C LEU A 4 12.96 -26.61 -49.54
N ALA A 5 13.55 -25.42 -49.62
CA ALA A 5 14.97 -25.27 -49.98
C ALA A 5 15.48 -23.84 -49.71
N SER A 6 15.92 -23.56 -48.49
CA SER A 6 17.08 -22.68 -48.27
C SER A 6 17.61 -22.86 -46.84
N MET A 7 18.11 -24.06 -46.53
CA MET A 7 19.01 -24.24 -45.39
C MET A 7 20.39 -23.78 -45.85
N GLY A 8 20.68 -22.49 -45.63
CA GLY A 8 22.04 -21.98 -45.67
C GLY A 8 22.89 -22.76 -44.67
N SER A 9 23.92 -23.42 -45.19
CA SER A 9 24.95 -24.10 -44.41
C SER A 9 25.56 -23.11 -43.40
N LEU A 10 25.18 -23.21 -42.13
CA LEU A 10 25.91 -22.55 -41.05
C LEU A 10 27.12 -23.44 -40.74
N GLU A 11 28.28 -23.05 -41.24
CA GLU A 11 29.56 -23.56 -40.72
C GLU A 11 29.57 -23.41 -39.20
N ALA A 12 29.75 -24.53 -38.51
CA ALA A 12 30.08 -24.56 -37.10
C ALA A 12 31.52 -24.07 -36.96
N ALA A 13 31.69 -22.76 -36.84
CA ALA A 13 32.95 -22.19 -36.35
C ALA A 13 33.20 -22.79 -34.95
N SER A 14 34.25 -23.61 -34.87
CA SER A 14 34.76 -24.19 -33.64
C SER A 14 35.08 -23.07 -32.66
N ALA A 15 34.21 -22.88 -31.67
CA ALA A 15 34.45 -21.98 -30.56
C ALA A 15 35.24 -22.73 -29.49
N SER A 16 36.47 -22.27 -29.31
CA SER A 16 37.45 -22.68 -28.31
C SER A 16 36.87 -22.90 -26.91
N ALA A 17 37.44 -23.89 -26.22
CA ALA A 17 37.17 -24.23 -24.83
C ALA A 17 37.14 -23.00 -23.91
N GLY A 18 36.07 -22.91 -23.10
CA GLY A 18 36.11 -22.19 -21.81
C GLY A 18 35.62 -20.75 -21.76
N ALA A 19 34.99 -20.20 -22.81
CA ALA A 19 34.41 -18.85 -22.68
C ALA A 19 33.16 -18.89 -21.79
N THR A 20 33.30 -18.46 -20.53
CA THR A 20 32.17 -18.17 -19.64
C THR A 20 31.56 -16.84 -20.07
N SER A 21 30.24 -16.73 -20.02
CA SER A 21 29.53 -15.50 -20.41
C SER A 21 28.49 -15.18 -19.36
N THR A 22 28.27 -13.90 -19.07
CA THR A 22 27.24 -13.47 -18.13
C THR A 22 26.12 -12.77 -18.89
N VAL A 23 24.88 -13.20 -18.66
CA VAL A 23 23.70 -12.55 -19.23
C VAL A 23 23.11 -11.63 -18.17
N HIS A 24 23.05 -10.34 -18.49
CA HIS A 24 22.41 -9.32 -17.65
C HIS A 24 21.03 -8.99 -18.22
N VAL A 25 19.99 -9.20 -17.42
CA VAL A 25 18.62 -8.78 -17.75
C VAL A 25 18.38 -7.45 -17.05
N ILE A 26 17.98 -6.44 -17.81
CA ILE A 26 17.77 -5.08 -17.32
C ILE A 26 16.30 -4.73 -17.55
N ASP A 27 15.63 -4.30 -16.48
CA ASP A 27 14.33 -3.66 -16.57
C ASP A 27 14.52 -2.22 -17.05
N ALA A 28 14.14 -1.98 -18.31
CA ALA A 28 14.25 -0.67 -18.93
C ALA A 28 13.30 0.37 -18.33
N ARG A 29 12.17 -0.04 -17.73
CA ARG A 29 11.20 0.86 -17.10
C ARG A 29 11.71 1.35 -15.75
N ASN A 30 12.22 0.44 -14.93
CA ASN A 30 12.74 0.77 -13.60
C ASN A 30 14.23 1.14 -13.60
N ARG A 31 14.91 1.11 -14.76
CA ARG A 31 16.36 1.33 -14.91
C ARG A 31 17.20 0.49 -13.94
N MET A 32 16.76 -0.74 -13.69
CA MET A 32 17.39 -1.66 -12.73
C MET A 32 17.78 -2.97 -13.39
N THR A 33 18.85 -3.61 -12.91
CA THR A 33 19.21 -4.97 -13.33
C THR A 33 18.26 -5.97 -12.68
N ALA A 34 17.40 -6.60 -13.48
CA ALA A 34 16.45 -7.62 -13.05
C ALA A 34 17.13 -8.96 -12.71
N GLY A 35 18.29 -9.25 -13.31
CA GLY A 35 19.05 -10.45 -12.97
C GLY A 35 20.40 -10.54 -13.67
N CYS A 36 21.32 -11.30 -13.05
CA CYS A 36 22.60 -11.66 -13.64
C CYS A 36 22.72 -13.18 -13.63
N PHE A 37 22.90 -13.77 -14.81
CA PHE A 37 22.90 -15.20 -14.99
C PHE A 37 24.26 -15.64 -15.58
N PRO A 38 25.15 -16.22 -14.78
CA PRO A 38 26.41 -16.75 -15.29
C PRO A 38 26.16 -18.03 -16.09
N MET A 39 26.67 -18.07 -17.32
CA MET A 39 26.58 -19.20 -18.24
C MET A 39 27.92 -19.93 -18.28
N ALA A 40 27.87 -21.25 -18.15
CA ALA A 40 29.05 -22.12 -18.20
C ALA A 40 29.72 -22.21 -19.60
N SER A 41 29.05 -21.69 -20.63
CA SER A 41 29.49 -21.70 -22.02
C SER A 41 29.05 -20.42 -22.72
N GLY A 42 29.74 -20.04 -23.79
CA GLY A 42 29.46 -18.84 -24.56
C GLY A 42 28.01 -18.75 -25.04
N VAL A 43 27.44 -17.54 -25.07
CA VAL A 43 26.10 -17.30 -25.59
C VAL A 43 26.16 -17.22 -27.11
N ARG A 44 25.39 -18.07 -27.80
CA ARG A 44 25.31 -18.11 -29.26
C ARG A 44 24.20 -17.22 -29.80
N ALA A 45 23.06 -17.19 -29.13
CA ALA A 45 21.92 -16.38 -29.53
C ALA A 45 21.06 -16.02 -28.32
N VAL A 46 20.44 -14.84 -28.38
CA VAL A 46 19.39 -14.39 -27.44
C VAL A 46 18.18 -14.01 -28.29
N VAL A 47 17.06 -14.69 -28.10
CA VAL A 47 15.88 -14.55 -28.95
C VAL A 47 14.64 -14.34 -28.08
N PRO A 48 13.79 -13.33 -28.36
CA PRO A 48 12.49 -13.23 -27.73
C PRO A 48 11.56 -14.32 -28.27
N ALA A 49 11.01 -15.16 -27.39
CA ALA A 49 10.07 -16.22 -27.75
C ALA A 49 9.04 -16.43 -26.63
N TRP A 50 7.77 -16.58 -27.00
CA TRP A 50 6.68 -16.91 -26.06
C TRP A 50 6.54 -15.96 -24.86
N GLY A 51 6.81 -14.66 -25.05
CA GLY A 51 6.78 -13.69 -23.96
C GLY A 51 7.92 -13.84 -22.95
N ALA A 52 8.99 -14.52 -23.32
CA ALA A 52 10.18 -14.76 -22.52
C ALA A 52 11.45 -14.55 -23.38
N ILE A 53 12.61 -14.57 -22.73
CA ILE A 53 13.92 -14.44 -23.40
C ILE A 53 14.58 -15.81 -23.43
N LEU A 54 14.74 -16.38 -24.63
CA LEU A 54 15.46 -17.63 -24.84
C LEU A 54 16.94 -17.34 -25.09
N VAL A 55 17.81 -17.88 -24.24
CA VAL A 55 19.27 -17.79 -24.38
C VAL A 55 19.80 -19.14 -24.81
N VAL A 56 20.37 -19.23 -26.00
CA VAL A 56 20.98 -20.45 -26.53
C VAL A 56 22.49 -20.36 -26.35
N THR A 57 23.08 -21.36 -25.72
CA THR A 57 24.52 -21.42 -25.46
C THR A 57 25.24 -22.30 -26.48
N SER A 58 26.55 -22.10 -26.62
CA SER A 58 27.42 -22.91 -27.49
C SER A 58 27.55 -24.36 -27.01
N GLY A 59 27.25 -24.64 -25.73
CA GLY A 59 27.21 -25.98 -25.17
C GLY A 59 25.94 -26.79 -25.49
N GLY A 60 25.11 -26.34 -26.44
CA GLY A 60 23.88 -27.03 -26.85
C GLY A 60 22.72 -26.95 -25.86
N ARG A 61 22.82 -26.09 -24.83
CA ARG A 61 21.75 -25.85 -23.87
C ARG A 61 21.00 -24.55 -24.20
N ALA A 62 19.70 -24.54 -23.94
CA ALA A 62 18.89 -23.35 -24.04
C ALA A 62 18.26 -23.03 -22.66
N HIS A 63 18.29 -21.76 -22.28
CA HIS A 63 17.73 -21.25 -21.03
C HIS A 63 16.56 -20.32 -21.37
N LEU A 64 15.38 -20.60 -20.82
CA LEU A 64 14.22 -19.72 -20.95
C LEU A 64 14.15 -18.80 -19.73
N LEU A 65 14.48 -17.53 -19.92
CA LEU A 65 14.37 -16.50 -18.89
C LEU A 65 12.96 -15.91 -18.95
N ARG A 66 12.17 -16.18 -17.93
CA ARG A 66 10.82 -15.64 -17.78
C ARG A 66 10.79 -14.68 -16.60
N GLN A 67 10.03 -13.60 -16.75
CA GLN A 67 9.70 -12.74 -15.62
C GLN A 67 8.95 -13.58 -14.57
N VAL A 68 9.41 -13.51 -13.33
CA VAL A 68 8.70 -14.13 -12.22
C VAL A 68 7.41 -13.34 -12.01
N GLU A 69 6.29 -14.03 -12.04
CA GLU A 69 5.00 -13.42 -11.76
C GLU A 69 4.93 -12.97 -10.29
N LEU A 70 4.27 -11.84 -10.02
CA LEU A 70 4.13 -11.28 -8.68
C LEU A 70 3.67 -12.34 -7.66
N ALA A 71 2.70 -13.18 -8.02
CA ALA A 71 2.22 -14.27 -7.16
C ALA A 71 3.34 -15.25 -6.75
N ALA A 72 4.17 -15.69 -7.71
CA ALA A 72 5.28 -16.61 -7.45
C ALA A 72 6.42 -15.94 -6.66
N GLN A 73 6.66 -14.65 -6.90
CA GLN A 73 7.62 -13.85 -6.14
C GLN A 73 7.17 -13.71 -4.68
N LEU A 74 5.89 -13.36 -4.46
CA LEU A 74 5.31 -13.23 -3.13
C LEU A 74 5.37 -14.57 -2.37
N ASP A 75 5.01 -15.69 -2.99
CA ASP A 75 5.10 -17.01 -2.35
C ASP A 75 6.52 -17.37 -1.92
N THR A 76 7.52 -17.00 -2.72
CA THR A 76 8.92 -17.20 -2.35
C THR A 76 9.31 -16.34 -1.14
N LEU A 77 8.84 -15.10 -1.08
CA LEU A 77 9.08 -14.20 0.06
C LEU A 77 8.37 -14.68 1.32
N PHE A 78 7.14 -15.18 1.20
CA PHE A 78 6.38 -15.72 2.33
C PHE A 78 7.01 -17.00 2.90
N LYS A 79 7.49 -17.91 2.05
CA LYS A 79 8.24 -19.11 2.49
C LYS A 79 9.50 -18.74 3.29
N ARG A 80 10.10 -17.59 3.01
CA ARG A 80 11.29 -17.06 3.71
C ARG A 80 10.94 -16.09 4.85
N SER A 81 9.67 -16.00 5.22
CA SER A 81 9.11 -15.07 6.21
C SER A 81 9.43 -13.57 5.98
N LEU A 82 9.77 -13.17 4.75
CA LEU A 82 10.11 -11.79 4.36
C LEU A 82 8.86 -10.95 4.00
N HIS A 83 7.90 -10.86 4.93
CA HIS A 83 6.60 -10.25 4.70
C HIS A 83 6.65 -8.73 4.44
N LYS A 84 7.55 -8.02 5.13
CA LYS A 84 7.74 -6.57 4.91
C LYS A 84 8.18 -6.27 3.48
N LEU A 85 9.16 -7.05 2.97
CA LEU A 85 9.64 -6.92 1.60
C LEU A 85 8.55 -7.30 0.59
N ALA A 86 7.74 -8.33 0.89
CA ALA A 86 6.60 -8.71 0.06
C ALA A 86 5.60 -7.56 -0.12
N LEU A 87 5.31 -6.82 0.96
CA LEU A 87 4.44 -5.64 0.91
C LEU A 87 5.05 -4.50 0.09
N GLU A 88 6.36 -4.24 0.24
CA GLU A 88 7.07 -3.22 -0.54
C GLU A 88 7.08 -3.55 -2.04
N VAL A 89 7.35 -4.81 -2.38
CA VAL A 89 7.31 -5.32 -3.77
C VAL A 89 5.91 -5.15 -4.36
N ALA A 90 4.86 -5.59 -3.66
CA ALA A 90 3.50 -5.49 -4.18
C ALA A 90 3.07 -4.04 -4.42
N ARG A 91 3.47 -3.11 -3.55
CA ARG A 91 3.23 -1.68 -3.75
C ARG A 91 4.01 -1.10 -4.93
N ALA A 92 5.27 -1.51 -5.10
CA ALA A 92 6.11 -1.08 -6.21
C ALA A 92 5.59 -1.56 -7.58
N GLU A 93 5.03 -2.77 -7.62
CA GLU A 93 4.38 -3.34 -8.81
C GLU A 93 2.97 -2.77 -9.06
N GLY A 94 2.46 -1.89 -8.18
CA GLY A 94 1.15 -1.28 -8.33
C GLY A 94 -0.02 -2.25 -8.10
N ALA A 95 0.16 -3.23 -7.21
CA ALA A 95 -0.89 -4.17 -6.85
C ALA A 95 -2.12 -3.46 -6.29
N ASP A 96 -3.29 -4.05 -6.53
CA ASP A 96 -4.58 -3.58 -6.05
C ASP A 96 -4.71 -3.68 -4.53
N ALA A 97 -5.70 -2.97 -3.98
CA ALA A 97 -5.93 -2.92 -2.54
C ALA A 97 -6.25 -4.31 -1.95
N ASP A 98 -6.89 -5.20 -2.71
CA ASP A 98 -7.25 -6.54 -2.23
C ASP A 98 -6.01 -7.43 -2.14
N THR A 99 -5.13 -7.37 -3.14
CA THR A 99 -3.82 -8.03 -3.09
C THR A 99 -2.99 -7.52 -1.92
N ILE A 100 -2.89 -6.20 -1.72
CA ILE A 100 -2.16 -5.61 -0.58
C ILE A 100 -2.75 -6.08 0.76
N ALA A 101 -4.07 -6.09 0.88
CA ALA A 101 -4.75 -6.55 2.08
C ALA A 101 -4.53 -8.06 2.32
N SER A 102 -4.49 -8.88 1.27
CA SER A 102 -4.20 -10.31 1.39
C SER A 102 -2.78 -10.57 1.91
N ILE A 103 -1.80 -9.75 1.49
CA ILE A 103 -0.41 -9.82 1.98
C ILE A 103 -0.34 -9.45 3.46
N GLN A 104 -1.02 -8.36 3.84
CA GLN A 104 -1.10 -7.93 5.24
C GLN A 104 -1.82 -8.95 6.13
N HIS A 105 -2.88 -9.58 5.63
CA HIS A 105 -3.57 -10.66 6.33
C HIS A 105 -2.63 -11.85 6.59
N ARG A 106 -1.91 -12.33 5.56
CA ARG A 106 -0.91 -13.41 5.71
C ARG A 106 0.21 -13.02 6.68
N TRP A 107 0.65 -11.76 6.65
CA TRP A 107 1.66 -11.25 7.58
C TRP A 107 1.13 -11.22 9.02
N GLY A 108 -0.09 -10.73 9.23
CA GLY A 108 -0.77 -10.75 10.53
C GLY A 108 -0.87 -12.17 11.08
N ASP A 109 -1.26 -13.14 10.25
CA ASP A 109 -1.34 -14.55 10.63
C ASP A 109 0.02 -15.14 11.04
N HIS A 110 1.07 -14.80 10.31
CA HIS A 110 2.42 -15.23 10.65
C HIS A 110 2.89 -14.64 11.99
N LEU A 111 2.67 -13.34 12.21
CA LEU A 111 3.02 -12.68 13.48
C LEU A 111 2.21 -13.24 14.65
N TYR A 112 0.91 -13.51 14.43
CA TYR A 112 0.04 -14.10 15.43
C TYR A 112 0.53 -15.50 15.83
N ALA A 113 0.90 -16.35 14.87
CA ALA A 113 1.47 -17.67 15.13
C ALA A 113 2.82 -17.61 15.87
N LYS A 114 3.58 -16.53 15.69
CA LYS A 114 4.85 -16.26 16.38
C LYS A 114 4.66 -15.71 17.81
N GLY A 115 3.43 -15.34 18.19
CA GLY A 115 3.11 -14.74 19.48
C GLY A 115 3.28 -13.21 19.54
N GLU A 116 3.56 -12.56 18.41
CA GLU A 116 3.68 -11.10 18.29
C GLU A 116 2.29 -10.49 18.03
N TYR A 117 1.43 -10.46 19.06
CA TYR A 117 0.03 -10.08 18.91
C TYR A 117 -0.21 -8.61 18.54
N ASP A 118 0.56 -7.68 19.09
CA ASP A 118 0.41 -6.24 18.78
C ASP A 118 0.86 -5.92 17.35
N GLY A 119 1.95 -6.57 16.91
CA GLY A 119 2.41 -6.49 15.53
C GLY A 119 1.38 -7.08 14.56
N ALA A 120 0.80 -8.23 14.89
CA ALA A 120 -0.27 -8.85 14.12
C ALA A 120 -1.50 -7.94 14.03
N MET A 121 -1.92 -7.33 15.15
CA MET A 121 -3.05 -6.42 15.20
C MET A 121 -2.85 -5.22 14.27
N THR A 122 -1.66 -4.62 14.29
CA THR A 122 -1.32 -3.50 13.41
C THR A 122 -1.52 -3.84 11.92
N GLN A 123 -1.23 -5.08 11.51
CA GLN A 123 -1.49 -5.53 10.14
C GLN A 123 -2.99 -5.72 9.88
N TYR A 124 -3.75 -6.32 10.80
CA TYR A 124 -5.20 -6.50 10.63
C TYR A 124 -5.99 -5.18 10.57
N LEU A 125 -5.51 -4.11 11.24
CA LEU A 125 -6.10 -2.77 11.13
C LEU A 125 -6.02 -2.19 9.71
N GLN A 126 -5.05 -2.63 8.92
CA GLN A 126 -4.89 -2.20 7.53
C GLN A 126 -5.81 -2.98 6.58
N THR A 127 -6.34 -4.14 6.99
CA THR A 127 -7.16 -5.02 6.15
C THR A 127 -8.67 -4.88 6.36
N LEU A 128 -9.14 -3.88 7.12
CA LEU A 128 -10.54 -3.73 7.57
C LEU A 128 -11.61 -3.73 6.45
N ARG A 129 -11.26 -3.42 5.20
CA ARG A 129 -12.22 -3.44 4.08
C ARG A 129 -12.33 -4.78 3.35
N VAL A 130 -11.31 -5.62 3.48
CA VAL A 130 -11.19 -6.87 2.70
C VAL A 130 -11.37 -8.08 3.62
N LEU A 131 -10.90 -7.98 4.86
CA LEU A 131 -10.99 -9.04 5.86
C LEU A 131 -12.21 -8.82 6.75
N GLU A 132 -13.00 -9.88 6.95
CA GLU A 132 -14.19 -9.84 7.79
C GLU A 132 -13.82 -9.59 9.28
N PRO A 133 -14.45 -8.61 9.96
CA PRO A 133 -14.18 -8.32 11.37
C PRO A 133 -14.33 -9.52 12.30
N SER A 134 -15.30 -10.40 12.03
CA SER A 134 -15.55 -11.62 12.79
C SER A 134 -14.30 -12.51 12.93
N TYR A 135 -13.46 -12.57 11.90
CA TYR A 135 -12.24 -13.38 11.89
C TYR A 135 -11.24 -12.88 12.94
N VAL A 136 -10.98 -11.57 12.94
CA VAL A 136 -10.02 -10.95 13.87
C VAL A 136 -10.59 -10.98 15.29
N ILE A 137 -11.87 -10.65 15.47
CA ILE A 137 -12.52 -10.68 16.78
C ILE A 137 -12.38 -12.06 17.42
N ARG A 138 -12.72 -13.14 16.70
CA ARG A 138 -12.64 -14.51 17.24
C ARG A 138 -11.24 -14.88 17.72
N ARG A 139 -10.19 -14.41 17.04
CA ARG A 139 -8.80 -14.65 17.43
C ARG A 139 -8.35 -13.86 18.66
N PHE A 140 -8.90 -12.66 18.87
CA PHE A 140 -8.47 -11.74 19.93
C PHE A 140 -9.46 -11.65 21.10
N LEU A 141 -10.44 -12.55 21.20
CA LEU A 141 -11.44 -12.61 22.29
C LEU A 141 -10.86 -12.96 23.69
N ASP A 142 -9.60 -13.38 23.76
CA ASP A 142 -8.93 -13.73 25.02
C ASP A 142 -8.77 -12.51 25.94
N ALA A 143 -9.00 -12.69 27.24
CA ALA A 143 -8.89 -11.65 28.26
C ALA A 143 -7.50 -11.00 28.30
N GLN A 144 -6.43 -11.73 27.97
CA GLN A 144 -5.08 -11.16 27.91
C GLN A 144 -4.89 -10.14 26.78
N ARG A 145 -5.75 -10.18 25.76
CA ARG A 145 -5.60 -9.40 24.51
C ARG A 145 -6.73 -8.40 24.29
N ILE A 146 -7.46 -8.09 25.36
CA ILE A 146 -8.56 -7.14 25.36
C ILE A 146 -8.14 -5.75 24.84
N HIS A 147 -6.90 -5.30 25.09
CA HIS A 147 -6.40 -4.01 24.59
C HIS A 147 -6.27 -3.99 23.07
N SER A 148 -5.65 -5.01 22.47
CA SER A 148 -5.51 -5.13 21.03
C SER A 148 -6.88 -5.26 20.34
N LEU A 149 -7.81 -6.03 20.94
CA LEU A 149 -9.20 -6.12 20.46
C LEU A 149 -9.94 -4.77 20.55
N THR A 150 -9.74 -4.01 21.64
CA THR A 150 -10.36 -2.70 21.82
C THR A 150 -9.90 -1.74 20.72
N GLN A 151 -8.60 -1.69 20.42
CA GLN A 151 -8.06 -0.86 19.34
C GLN A 151 -8.65 -1.22 17.97
N TYR A 152 -8.86 -2.51 17.71
CA TYR A 152 -9.50 -2.97 16.48
C TYR A 152 -10.94 -2.48 16.36
N LEU A 153 -11.73 -2.63 17.43
CA LEU A 153 -13.12 -2.22 17.46
C LEU A 153 -13.29 -0.69 17.43
N GLU A 154 -12.40 0.06 18.10
CA GLU A 154 -12.32 1.53 18.02
C GLU A 154 -12.13 1.98 16.57
N LEU A 155 -11.15 1.41 15.86
CA LEU A 155 -10.88 1.78 14.46
C LEU A 155 -12.01 1.36 13.51
N LEU A 156 -12.63 0.20 13.76
CA LEU A 156 -13.80 -0.26 13.01
C LEU A 156 -14.97 0.73 13.15
N HIS A 157 -15.18 1.25 14.36
CA HIS A 157 -16.22 2.24 14.65
C HIS A 157 -15.92 3.60 14.01
N VAL A 158 -14.70 4.12 14.15
CA VAL A 158 -14.27 5.39 13.51
C VAL A 158 -14.42 5.36 11.98
N ARG A 159 -14.25 4.18 11.37
CA ARG A 159 -14.43 4.00 9.92
C ARG A 159 -15.89 3.78 9.50
N ASN A 160 -16.85 3.85 10.42
CA ASN A 160 -18.27 3.55 10.19
C ASN A 160 -18.51 2.15 9.58
N LEU A 161 -17.64 1.19 9.88
CA LEU A 161 -17.76 -0.21 9.46
C LEU A 161 -18.31 -1.12 10.57
N ALA A 162 -18.53 -0.55 11.77
CA ALA A 162 -19.02 -1.29 12.92
C ALA A 162 -20.53 -1.52 12.85
N THR A 163 -20.96 -2.70 13.25
CA THR A 163 -22.36 -3.06 13.48
C THR A 163 -22.75 -2.80 14.94
N ALA A 164 -24.04 -2.94 15.26
CA ALA A 164 -24.53 -2.86 16.63
C ALA A 164 -23.86 -3.90 17.56
N ASP A 165 -23.59 -5.10 17.04
CA ASP A 165 -22.91 -6.17 17.79
C ASP A 165 -21.46 -5.79 18.09
N HIS A 166 -20.73 -5.23 17.12
CA HIS A 166 -19.35 -4.76 17.31
C HIS A 166 -19.28 -3.61 18.33
N THR A 167 -20.27 -2.72 18.30
CA THR A 167 -20.38 -1.62 19.26
C THR A 167 -20.64 -2.14 20.67
N THR A 168 -21.58 -3.08 20.83
CA THR A 168 -21.85 -3.73 22.12
C THR A 168 -20.62 -4.45 22.67
N LEU A 169 -19.88 -5.13 21.80
CA LEU A 169 -18.62 -5.78 22.18
C LEU A 169 -17.56 -4.75 22.63
N LEU A 170 -17.45 -3.61 21.96
CA LEU A 170 -16.56 -2.53 22.35
C LEU A 170 -16.90 -1.96 23.73
N LEU A 171 -18.20 -1.75 24.03
CA LEU A 171 -18.65 -1.35 25.37
C LEU A 171 -18.29 -2.41 26.43
N ASN A 172 -18.47 -3.70 26.11
CA ASN A 172 -18.06 -4.79 27.00
C ASN A 172 -16.54 -4.75 27.26
N CYS A 173 -15.74 -4.44 26.25
CA CYS A 173 -14.30 -4.26 26.40
C CYS A 173 -13.96 -3.10 27.35
N TYR A 174 -14.59 -1.93 27.18
CA TYR A 174 -14.34 -0.78 28.07
C TYR A 174 -14.73 -1.05 29.52
N THR A 175 -15.87 -1.68 29.76
CA THR A 175 -16.30 -2.04 31.12
C THR A 175 -15.34 -3.02 31.80
N LYS A 176 -14.81 -4.00 31.07
CA LYS A 176 -13.79 -4.94 31.58
C LYS A 176 -12.45 -4.26 31.86
N LEU A 177 -12.04 -3.32 31.02
CA LEU A 177 -10.82 -2.52 31.21
C LEU A 177 -10.94 -1.47 32.34
N LYS A 178 -12.16 -1.21 32.81
CA LYS A 178 -12.49 -0.12 33.76
C LYS A 178 -12.03 1.25 33.25
N ASP A 179 -11.95 1.42 31.94
CA ASP A 179 -11.62 2.70 31.30
C ASP A 179 -12.87 3.57 31.22
N VAL A 180 -13.24 4.14 32.36
CA VAL A 180 -14.44 4.97 32.50
C VAL A 180 -14.33 6.21 31.62
N ALA A 181 -13.14 6.77 31.45
CA ALA A 181 -12.93 7.98 30.64
C ALA A 181 -13.22 7.75 29.15
N LYS A 182 -12.70 6.65 28.57
CA LYS A 182 -13.01 6.30 27.18
C LYS A 182 -14.46 5.90 26.99
N LEU A 183 -15.03 5.15 27.93
CA LEU A 183 -16.45 4.78 27.89
C LEU A 183 -17.34 6.03 27.90
N ASP A 184 -17.03 6.97 28.78
CA ASP A 184 -17.75 8.23 28.90
C ASP A 184 -17.64 9.10 27.65
N ALA A 185 -16.43 9.22 27.07
CA ALA A 185 -16.23 9.93 25.79
C ALA A 185 -16.99 9.25 24.65
N PHE A 186 -17.04 7.92 24.64
CA PHE A 186 -17.81 7.15 23.67
C PHE A 186 -19.32 7.41 23.80
N ILE A 187 -19.85 7.41 25.02
CA ILE A 187 -21.29 7.65 25.29
C ILE A 187 -21.68 9.11 25.01
N ARG A 188 -20.79 10.08 25.28
CA ARG A 188 -21.02 11.50 25.03
C ARG A 188 -21.01 11.89 23.54
N GLY A 189 -20.67 10.95 22.65
CA GLY A 189 -20.80 11.14 21.20
C GLY A 189 -19.62 11.84 20.52
N ASP A 190 -18.46 11.96 21.19
CA ASP A 190 -17.29 12.67 20.65
C ASP A 190 -16.62 11.93 19.46
N VAL A 191 -17.10 10.74 19.09
CA VAL A 191 -16.56 9.93 17.98
C VAL A 191 -17.45 9.98 16.72
N THR A 192 -18.65 10.56 16.77
CA THR A 192 -19.62 10.51 15.65
C THR A 192 -19.94 11.86 14.99
N ALA A 193 -19.38 12.98 15.44
CA ALA A 193 -19.79 14.32 15.00
C ALA A 193 -18.92 14.98 13.90
N ALA A 194 -18.29 14.21 13.00
CA ALA A 194 -17.46 14.79 11.92
C ALA A 194 -17.83 14.35 10.49
N ALA A 195 -18.94 13.62 10.29
CA ALA A 195 -19.34 13.15 8.96
C ALA A 195 -20.85 13.18 8.75
N ASP A 196 -21.48 14.35 8.87
CA ASP A 196 -22.72 14.62 8.13
C ASP A 196 -22.95 16.13 7.94
N GLN A 197 -22.39 16.68 6.85
CA GLN A 197 -22.96 17.86 6.18
C GLN A 197 -22.96 17.59 4.68
N GLY A 198 -23.92 16.77 4.23
CA GLY A 198 -24.40 16.85 2.86
C GLY A 198 -25.10 18.21 2.62
N PRO A 199 -24.97 18.82 1.43
CA PRO A 199 -25.59 20.11 1.16
C PRO A 199 -27.11 19.92 1.00
N THR A 200 -27.88 20.39 1.97
CA THR A 200 -29.34 20.50 1.86
C THR A 200 -29.68 21.49 0.75
N THR A 201 -30.36 20.95 -0.26
CA THR A 201 -31.03 21.69 -1.33
C THR A 201 -32.19 22.51 -0.76
N ALA A 202 -32.13 23.84 -0.96
CA ALA A 202 -33.29 24.72 -0.81
C ALA A 202 -33.38 25.60 -2.05
N ALA A 203 -34.33 25.27 -2.92
CA ALA A 203 -34.76 26.10 -4.04
C ALA A 203 -35.88 27.04 -3.57
N ALA A 204 -35.74 28.34 -3.84
CA ALA A 204 -36.73 29.21 -4.48
C ALA A 204 -36.58 30.68 -4.04
N GLY A 205 -36.48 31.58 -5.04
CA GLY A 205 -36.91 32.98 -4.89
C GLY A 205 -35.83 34.04 -5.06
N SER A 206 -35.58 34.45 -6.30
CA SER A 206 -34.93 35.72 -6.65
C SER A 206 -35.64 36.91 -5.97
N PRO A 207 -34.94 38.04 -5.70
CA PRO A 207 -34.75 39.02 -6.77
C PRO A 207 -33.35 39.68 -6.81
N VAL A 208 -32.91 39.93 -8.04
CA VAL A 208 -31.89 40.94 -8.45
C VAL A 208 -32.55 42.33 -8.25
N PRO A 209 -31.87 43.39 -7.74
CA PRO A 209 -30.73 44.01 -8.45
C PRO A 209 -29.61 44.66 -7.61
N ALA A 210 -28.39 44.61 -8.14
CA ALA A 210 -27.33 45.56 -7.81
C ALA A 210 -26.71 46.05 -9.13
N GLY A 211 -27.08 47.27 -9.53
CA GLY A 211 -26.49 48.04 -10.61
C GLY A 211 -25.99 49.37 -10.05
N ASN A 212 -24.76 49.71 -10.42
CA ASN A 212 -23.89 50.75 -9.86
C ASN A 212 -24.31 52.22 -10.10
N ALA A 213 -23.56 53.10 -9.41
CA ALA A 213 -23.39 54.56 -9.55
C ALA A 213 -24.27 55.38 -8.56
N GLU A 214 -23.83 56.40 -7.82
CA GLU A 214 -22.80 57.44 -7.97
C GLU A 214 -22.32 57.90 -6.56
N ASN A 215 -21.03 58.13 -6.31
CA ASN A 215 -20.32 59.43 -6.18
C ASN A 215 -20.78 60.41 -5.07
N GLY A 216 -19.82 60.87 -4.24
CA GLY A 216 -19.96 61.94 -3.23
C GLY A 216 -19.11 61.68 -1.98
N THR A 217 -17.79 61.93 -1.98
CA THR A 217 -17.10 63.21 -1.68
C THR A 217 -17.20 63.72 -0.23
N SER A 218 -16.01 63.85 0.37
CA SER A 218 -15.53 64.85 1.36
C SER A 218 -15.33 64.47 2.85
N GLY A 219 -14.11 64.83 3.31
CA GLY A 219 -13.73 65.14 4.69
C GLY A 219 -13.13 63.96 5.48
N GLY A 220 -11.90 63.96 5.96
CA GLY A 220 -10.86 64.97 6.08
C GLY A 220 -10.01 64.64 7.33
N GLY A 221 -8.71 64.98 7.33
CA GLY A 221 -7.98 65.34 8.55
C GLY A 221 -6.90 64.38 9.08
N ALA A 222 -5.65 64.83 8.93
CA ALA A 222 -4.51 64.78 9.86
C ALA A 222 -4.00 63.39 10.34
N GLN A 223 -2.83 62.94 9.90
CA GLN A 223 -1.51 63.30 10.44
C GLN A 223 -1.40 63.16 11.97
N ASN A 224 -0.68 62.13 12.44
CA ASN A 224 0.47 62.40 13.29
C ASN A 224 1.52 61.29 13.21
N ALA A 225 2.75 61.72 12.98
CA ALA A 225 3.98 60.96 13.11
C ALA A 225 4.61 61.26 14.49
N ALA A 226 5.74 60.60 14.77
CA ALA A 226 6.65 60.80 15.91
C ALA A 226 6.23 60.10 17.22
N SER A 227 7.13 59.56 18.04
CA SER A 227 8.54 59.16 17.94
C SER A 227 8.94 58.67 19.34
N GLY A 228 9.77 57.63 19.41
CA GLY A 228 10.87 57.53 20.38
C GLY A 228 10.56 57.14 21.84
N GLY A 229 11.38 56.21 22.35
CA GLY A 229 12.02 56.38 23.66
C GLY A 229 12.05 55.19 24.61
N GLY A 230 13.27 54.64 24.79
CA GLY A 230 13.73 53.97 26.03
C GLY A 230 13.26 52.52 26.22
N GLY A 231 14.09 51.53 26.56
CA GLY A 231 15.34 51.55 27.31
C GLY A 231 15.19 50.62 28.52
N GLY A 232 16.18 49.77 28.78
CA GLY A 232 16.31 49.06 30.06
C GLY A 232 16.45 47.55 29.93
N GLY A 233 17.71 47.09 29.82
CA GLY A 233 18.11 45.77 30.25
C GLY A 233 18.35 45.75 31.76
N GLY A 234 18.14 44.57 32.35
CA GLY A 234 18.46 44.16 33.70
C GLY A 234 18.32 42.65 33.78
#